data_AF-A0A0F9TRX8-F1
#
_entry.id   AF-A0A0F9TRX8-F1
#
_cell.length_a   1.000
_cell.length_b   1.000
_cell.length_c   1.000
_cell.angle_alpha   90.00
_cell.angle_beta   90.00
_cell.angle_gamma   90.00
#
_symmetry.space_group_name_H-M   'P 1'
#
loop_
_entity.id
_entity.type
_entity.pdbx_description
1 polymer ?
#
loop_
_entity_poly.entity_id
_entity_poly.type
_entity_poly.pdbx_seq_one_letter_code
_entity_poly.pdbx_strand_id
1 'polypeptide(L)'
;MLLMHRPSWSGMAGRIVASFRSTIDTTVMIMFTMIGAAVFSYFLTLIQVPNQLAEAVVGSGLPPYLIVAMLLLVFVPLGMFLDAFSMMVITIPIMFPTIQSLGFDPIWFGILAVKMCEIGLITPPVGLNCYVIAGIDRETPLPQIFRGALWFVLLEVITIVILFAFPIITTILPNWMGS
;
A
#
# COMPACT_ATOMS: atom_id res chain seq x y z
N MET A 1 -19.59 -27.97 4.86
CA MET A 1 -20.49 -27.73 6.01
C MET A 1 -21.06 -26.30 6.11
N LEU A 2 -20.82 -25.38 5.16
CA LEU A 2 -21.36 -24.00 5.19
C LEU A 2 -22.68 -23.78 4.43
N LEU A 3 -23.24 -24.78 3.75
CA LEU A 3 -24.46 -24.64 2.93
C LEU A 3 -25.76 -25.12 3.63
N MET A 4 -25.71 -25.48 4.92
CA MET A 4 -26.88 -26.00 5.64
C MET A 4 -27.49 -25.02 6.65
N HIS A 5 -26.94 -23.80 6.78
CA HIS A 5 -27.57 -22.76 7.58
C HIS A 5 -28.62 -22.05 6.73
N ARG A 6 -29.87 -22.50 6.83
CA ARG A 6 -31.03 -21.81 6.27
C ARG A 6 -30.98 -20.34 6.73
N PRO A 7 -30.91 -19.34 5.83
CA PRO A 7 -30.96 -17.95 6.26
C PRO A 7 -32.32 -17.74 6.93
N SER A 8 -32.31 -17.44 8.22
CA SER A 8 -33.47 -16.89 8.93
C SER A 8 -33.85 -15.59 8.21
N TRP A 9 -34.89 -15.65 7.37
CA TRP A 9 -35.41 -14.51 6.61
C TRP A 9 -35.90 -13.39 7.55
N SER A 10 -36.25 -13.73 8.79
CA SER A 10 -36.47 -12.77 9.88
C SER A 10 -35.14 -12.16 10.33
N GLY A 11 -34.82 -10.97 9.82
CA GLY A 11 -33.61 -10.20 10.16
C GLY A 11 -32.74 -9.79 8.97
N MET A 12 -33.08 -10.20 7.75
CA MET A 12 -32.29 -9.88 6.55
C MET A 12 -32.15 -8.36 6.32
N ALA A 13 -33.24 -7.60 6.53
CA ALA A 13 -33.20 -6.14 6.42
C ALA A 13 -32.23 -5.49 7.41
N GLY A 14 -32.19 -5.97 8.67
CA GLY A 14 -31.25 -5.48 9.68
C GLY A 14 -29.79 -5.78 9.34
N ARG A 15 -29.50 -6.97 8.79
CA ARG A 15 -28.16 -7.35 8.35
C ARG A 15 -27.69 -6.53 7.14
N ILE A 16 -28.58 -6.26 6.20
CA ILE A 16 -28.28 -5.40 5.04
C ILE A 16 -27.94 -3.98 5.52
N VAL A 17 -28.75 -3.39 6.39
CA VAL A 17 -28.49 -2.05 6.95
C VAL A 17 -27.17 -2.02 7.73
N ALA A 18 -26.85 -3.05 8.51
CA ALA A 18 -25.58 -3.16 9.21
C ALA A 18 -24.37 -3.19 8.25
N SER A 19 -24.46 -3.95 7.15
CA SER A 19 -23.42 -3.97 6.12
C SER A 19 -23.23 -2.60 5.46
N PHE A 20 -24.32 -1.91 5.10
CA PHE A 20 -24.22 -0.55 4.56
C PHE A 20 -23.55 0.41 5.52
N ARG A 21 -23.86 0.33 6.82
CA ARG A 21 -23.23 1.16 7.85
C ARG A 21 -21.73 0.89 7.96
N SER A 22 -21.32 -0.37 7.97
CA SER A 22 -19.90 -0.75 7.99
C SER A 22 -19.13 -0.25 6.76
N THR A 23 -19.76 -0.27 5.58
CA THR A 23 -19.17 0.28 4.35
C THR A 23 -19.01 1.80 4.43
N ILE A 24 -20.02 2.50 4.96
CA ILE A 24 -19.97 3.95 5.17
C ILE A 24 -18.85 4.31 6.14
N ASP A 25 -18.73 3.62 7.28
CA ASP A 25 -17.69 3.90 8.28
C ASP A 25 -16.27 3.78 7.67
N THR A 26 -16.03 2.74 6.87
CA THR A 26 -14.76 2.53 6.17
C THR A 26 -14.51 3.62 5.13
N THR A 27 -15.54 3.96 4.33
CA THR A 27 -15.44 4.99 3.30
C THR A 27 -15.16 6.37 3.90
N VAL A 28 -15.84 6.71 5.00
CA VAL A 28 -15.66 7.96 5.73
C VAL A 28 -14.23 8.05 6.27
N MET A 29 -13.70 6.98 6.85
CA MET A 29 -12.31 6.94 7.32
C MET A 29 -11.33 7.25 6.18
N ILE A 30 -11.50 6.61 5.01
CA ILE A 30 -10.67 6.86 3.82
C ILE A 30 -10.82 8.31 3.33
N MET A 31 -12.05 8.85 3.28
CA MET A 31 -12.24 10.24 2.86
C MET A 31 -11.59 11.24 3.82
N PHE A 32 -11.65 10.99 5.13
CA PHE A 32 -10.98 11.84 6.13
C PHE A 32 -9.45 11.80 5.98
N THR A 33 -8.86 10.63 5.74
CA THR A 33 -7.41 10.53 5.51
C THR A 33 -6.99 11.21 4.22
N MET A 34 -7.80 11.10 3.15
CA MET A 34 -7.59 11.84 1.90
C MET A 34 -7.59 13.36 2.11
N ILE A 35 -8.54 13.89 2.89
CA ILE A 35 -8.59 15.32 3.21
C ILE A 35 -7.35 15.74 4.01
N GLY A 36 -7.01 15.00 5.07
CA GLY A 36 -5.84 15.30 5.91
C GLY A 36 -4.54 15.29 5.10
N ALA A 37 -4.39 14.31 4.20
CA ALA A 37 -3.24 14.23 3.34
C ALA A 37 -3.20 15.30 2.25
N ALA A 38 -4.35 15.76 1.73
CA ALA A 38 -4.38 16.90 0.81
C ALA A 38 -3.87 18.18 1.50
N VAL A 39 -4.28 18.40 2.76
CA VAL A 39 -3.77 19.51 3.59
C VAL A 39 -2.28 19.34 3.87
N PHE A 40 -1.83 18.13 4.23
CA PHE A 40 -0.42 17.83 4.46
C PHE A 40 0.43 18.02 3.20
N SER A 41 -0.04 17.54 2.04
CA SER A 41 0.57 17.74 0.73
C SER A 41 0.74 19.22 0.40
N TYR A 42 -0.32 20.01 0.64
CA TYR A 42 -0.25 21.45 0.46
C TYR A 42 0.79 22.09 1.39
N PHE A 43 0.80 21.71 2.67
CA PHE A 43 1.80 22.18 3.63
C PHE A 43 3.23 21.85 3.19
N LEU A 44 3.50 20.60 2.78
CA LEU A 44 4.81 20.16 2.29
C LEU A 44 5.26 20.93 1.05
N THR A 45 4.31 21.23 0.16
CA THR A 45 4.55 22.03 -1.04
C THR A 45 4.93 23.46 -0.68
N LEU A 46 4.24 24.06 0.31
CA LEU A 46 4.56 25.40 0.80
C LEU A 46 5.97 25.50 1.39
N ILE A 47 6.38 24.52 2.19
CA ILE A 47 7.74 24.48 2.76
C ILE A 47 8.78 23.87 1.81
N GLN A 48 8.38 23.50 0.59
CA GLN A 48 9.22 22.94 -0.46
C GLN A 48 10.02 21.69 -0.04
N VAL A 49 9.49 20.85 0.87
CA VAL A 49 10.17 19.60 1.26
C VAL A 49 10.51 18.73 0.06
N PRO A 50 9.60 18.49 -0.92
CA PRO A 50 9.93 17.59 -2.01
C PRO A 50 11.08 18.10 -2.89
N ASN A 51 11.17 19.42 -3.09
CA ASN A 51 12.26 20.03 -3.85
C ASN A 51 13.59 19.93 -3.09
N GLN A 52 13.59 20.23 -1.78
CA GLN A 52 14.79 20.09 -0.95
C GLN A 52 15.29 18.65 -0.89
N LEU A 53 14.37 17.68 -0.84
CA LEU A 53 14.70 16.26 -0.85
C LEU A 53 15.30 15.85 -2.20
N ALA A 54 14.70 16.30 -3.30
CA ALA A 54 15.23 16.08 -4.64
C ALA A 54 16.63 16.70 -4.83
N GLU A 55 16.83 17.94 -4.39
CA GLU A 55 18.13 18.62 -4.44
C GLU A 55 19.19 17.94 -3.57
N ALA A 56 18.85 17.55 -2.33
CA ALA A 56 19.76 16.83 -1.44
C ALA A 56 20.18 15.48 -2.05
N VAL A 57 19.24 14.80 -2.70
CA VAL A 57 19.47 13.54 -3.39
C VAL A 57 20.37 13.74 -4.62
N VAL A 58 20.07 14.69 -5.49
CA VAL A 58 20.87 15.00 -6.68
C VAL A 58 22.28 15.46 -6.29
N GLY A 59 22.40 16.24 -5.21
CA GLY A 59 23.68 16.72 -4.67
C GLY A 59 24.49 15.64 -3.94
N SER A 60 23.88 14.54 -3.50
CA SER A 60 24.57 13.46 -2.78
C SER A 60 25.49 12.61 -3.67
N GLY A 61 25.33 12.67 -4.99
CA GLY A 61 26.05 11.83 -5.95
C GLY A 61 25.71 10.33 -5.87
N LEU A 62 24.67 9.96 -5.12
CA LEU A 62 24.23 8.57 -5.01
C LEU A 62 23.58 8.07 -6.31
N PRO A 63 23.72 6.77 -6.64
CA PRO A 63 23.04 6.20 -7.80
C PRO A 63 21.51 6.34 -7.66
N PRO A 64 20.79 6.87 -8.68
CA PRO A 64 19.33 7.07 -8.62
C PRO A 64 18.54 5.83 -8.18
N TYR A 65 18.96 4.63 -8.62
CA TYR A 65 18.37 3.37 -8.21
C TYR A 65 18.50 3.11 -6.69
N LEU A 66 19.62 3.48 -6.06
CA LEU A 66 19.81 3.30 -4.62
C LEU A 66 18.82 4.18 -3.84
N ILE A 67 18.58 5.39 -4.31
CA ILE A 67 17.61 6.30 -3.70
C ILE A 67 16.21 5.69 -3.78
N VAL A 68 15.78 5.21 -4.95
CA VAL A 68 14.47 4.56 -5.07
C VAL A 68 14.36 3.35 -4.14
N ALA A 69 15.41 2.53 -4.03
CA ALA A 69 15.43 1.41 -3.10
C ALA A 69 15.26 1.88 -1.64
N MET A 70 15.93 2.96 -1.23
CA MET A 70 15.74 3.56 0.10
C MET A 70 14.32 4.08 0.30
N LEU A 71 13.74 4.76 -0.69
CA LEU A 71 12.36 5.24 -0.64
C LEU A 71 11.38 4.07 -0.47
N LEU A 72 11.57 2.98 -1.20
CA LEU A 72 10.75 1.77 -1.06
C LEU A 72 10.95 1.08 0.29
N LEU A 73 12.16 1.09 0.85
CA LEU A 73 12.41 0.53 2.17
C LEU A 73 11.67 1.28 3.28
N VAL A 74 11.39 2.58 3.12
CA VAL A 74 10.55 3.34 4.06
C VAL A 74 9.13 2.80 4.11
N PHE A 75 8.61 2.20 3.03
CA PHE A 75 7.27 1.60 3.01
C PHE A 75 7.14 0.37 3.93
N VAL A 76 8.24 -0.33 4.22
CA VAL A 76 8.20 -1.53 5.08
C VAL A 76 7.75 -1.19 6.51
N PRO A 77 8.43 -0.30 7.26
CA PRO A 77 7.96 0.09 8.59
C PRO A 77 6.66 0.90 8.53
N LEU A 78 6.41 1.69 7.48
CA LEU A 78 5.17 2.46 7.38
C LEU A 78 3.94 1.56 7.16
N GLY A 79 4.05 0.59 6.27
CA GLY A 79 3.00 -0.38 5.95
C GLY A 79 2.74 -1.39 7.07
N MET A 80 3.69 -1.55 7.99
CA MET A 80 3.52 -2.29 9.23
C MET A 80 2.53 -1.63 10.21
N PHE A 81 2.28 -0.32 10.11
CA PHE A 81 1.39 0.42 11.02
C PHE A 81 0.15 1.01 10.33
N LEU A 82 0.28 1.40 9.06
CA LEU A 82 -0.76 2.07 8.30
C LEU A 82 -1.39 1.11 7.27
N ASP A 83 -2.66 1.34 6.96
CA ASP A 83 -3.31 0.66 5.84
C ASP A 83 -2.79 1.18 4.47
N ALA A 84 -3.01 0.41 3.41
CA ALA A 84 -2.47 0.70 2.08
C ALA A 84 -2.90 2.07 1.53
N PHE A 85 -4.16 2.47 1.74
CA PHE A 85 -4.67 3.75 1.24
C PHE A 85 -4.06 4.91 2.01
N SER A 86 -4.11 4.87 3.34
CA SER A 86 -3.53 5.94 4.17
C SER A 86 -2.04 6.12 3.91
N MET A 87 -1.30 5.01 3.75
CA MET A 87 0.13 5.07 3.44
C MET A 87 0.38 5.77 2.11
N MET A 88 -0.30 5.35 1.04
CA MET A 88 -0.14 5.95 -0.30
C MET A 88 -0.46 7.43 -0.31
N VAL A 89 -1.58 7.82 0.29
CA VAL A 89 -2.06 9.20 0.26
C VAL A 89 -1.09 10.12 1.03
N ILE A 90 -0.41 9.62 2.07
CA ILE A 90 0.63 10.36 2.80
C ILE A 90 1.96 10.42 2.03
N THR A 91 2.41 9.31 1.42
CA THR A 91 3.76 9.22 0.82
C THR A 91 3.84 9.80 -0.59
N ILE A 92 2.78 9.65 -1.40
CA ILE A 92 2.77 10.05 -2.82
C ILE A 92 3.14 11.53 -3.02
N PRO A 93 2.63 12.51 -2.24
CA PRO A 93 2.99 13.92 -2.39
C PRO A 93 4.50 14.21 -2.33
N ILE A 94 5.24 13.44 -1.54
CA ILE A 94 6.68 13.60 -1.37
C ILE A 94 7.43 12.83 -2.46
N MET A 95 7.03 11.57 -2.70
CA MET A 95 7.78 10.65 -3.54
C MET A 95 7.57 10.94 -5.03
N PHE A 96 6.36 11.30 -5.45
CA PHE A 96 6.03 11.56 -6.84
C PHE A 96 6.95 12.62 -7.50
N PRO A 97 7.10 13.84 -6.96
CA PRO A 97 8.01 14.83 -7.55
C PRO A 97 9.48 14.38 -7.48
N THR A 98 9.88 13.69 -6.41
CA THR A 98 11.25 13.18 -6.25
C THR A 98 11.62 12.18 -7.36
N ILE A 99 10.72 11.24 -7.68
CA ILE A 99 10.90 10.25 -8.74
C ILE A 99 10.95 10.90 -10.12
N GLN A 100 10.09 11.90 -10.36
CA GLN A 100 10.13 12.67 -11.61
C GLN A 100 11.45 13.45 -11.77
N SER A 101 11.95 14.07 -10.71
CA SER A 101 13.24 14.77 -10.72
C SER A 101 14.43 13.84 -10.98
N LEU A 102 14.33 12.56 -10.58
CA LEU A 102 15.32 11.52 -10.88
C LEU A 102 15.20 10.94 -12.30
N GLY A 103 14.18 11.34 -13.08
CA GLY A 103 13.95 10.87 -14.45
C GLY A 103 13.32 9.48 -14.55
N PHE A 104 12.74 8.97 -13.46
CA PHE A 104 12.04 7.68 -13.45
C PHE A 104 10.56 7.84 -13.80
N ASP A 105 9.97 6.79 -14.36
CA ASP A 105 8.54 6.73 -14.65
C ASP A 105 7.74 6.65 -13.34
N PRO A 106 6.82 7.59 -13.06
CA PRO A 106 5.97 7.55 -11.88
C PRO A 106 5.06 6.32 -11.82
N ILE A 107 4.67 5.74 -12.96
CA ILE A 107 3.86 4.52 -13.02
C ILE A 107 4.65 3.32 -12.51
N TRP A 108 5.91 3.20 -12.94
CA TRP A 108 6.82 2.16 -12.44
C TRP A 108 6.98 2.27 -10.91
N PHE A 109 7.22 3.47 -10.40
CA PHE A 109 7.30 3.68 -8.96
C PHE A 109 5.98 3.39 -8.25
N GLY A 110 4.84 3.81 -8.83
CA GLY A 110 3.52 3.55 -8.28
C GLY A 110 3.23 2.06 -8.12
N ILE A 111 3.59 1.24 -9.11
CA ILE A 111 3.44 -0.22 -9.02
C ILE A 111 4.31 -0.78 -7.90
N LEU A 112 5.57 -0.36 -7.79
CA LEU A 112 6.45 -0.78 -6.70
C LEU A 112 5.94 -0.36 -5.32
N ALA A 113 5.39 0.85 -5.21
CA ALA A 113 4.78 1.36 -3.99
C ALA A 113 3.55 0.54 -3.59
N VAL A 114 2.64 0.22 -4.53
CA VAL A 114 1.49 -0.67 -4.27
C VAL A 114 1.97 -2.04 -3.79
N LYS A 115 2.98 -2.61 -4.45
CA LYS A 115 3.53 -3.90 -4.02
C LYS A 115 4.14 -3.85 -2.63
N MET A 116 4.81 -2.76 -2.26
CA MET A 116 5.28 -2.56 -0.90
C MET A 116 4.13 -2.41 0.11
N CYS A 117 3.00 -1.78 -0.26
CA CYS A 117 1.79 -1.75 0.58
C CYS A 117 1.29 -3.16 0.90
N GLU A 118 1.23 -4.05 -0.11
CA GLU A 118 0.76 -5.43 0.05
C GLU A 118 1.63 -6.21 1.04
N ILE A 119 2.95 -6.05 0.96
CA ILE A 119 3.90 -6.65 1.91
C ILE A 119 3.66 -6.11 3.33
N GLY A 120 3.47 -4.79 3.47
CA GLY A 120 3.24 -4.14 4.76
C GLY A 120 2.02 -4.71 5.50
N LEU A 121 0.91 -4.91 4.78
CA LEU A 121 -0.35 -5.42 5.36
C LEU A 121 -0.29 -6.88 5.83
N ILE A 122 0.71 -7.64 5.38
CA ILE A 122 0.88 -9.06 5.72
C ILE A 122 1.97 -9.24 6.78
N THR A 123 2.96 -8.35 6.82
CA THR A 123 4.13 -8.48 7.69
C THR A 123 3.78 -8.09 9.15
N PRO A 124 4.25 -8.85 10.17
CA PRO A 124 4.11 -8.45 11.59
C PRO A 124 4.76 -7.07 11.79
N PRO A 125 4.16 -6.11 12.53
CA PRO A 125 3.46 -6.24 13.82
C PRO A 125 1.93 -6.06 13.78
N VAL A 126 1.36 -5.25 12.87
CA VAL A 126 -0.09 -5.09 12.73
C VAL A 126 -0.68 -6.12 11.79
N GLY A 127 0.02 -6.53 10.72
CA GLY A 127 -0.34 -7.66 9.84
C GLY A 127 -1.83 -7.80 9.56
N LEU A 128 -2.51 -6.69 9.26
CA LEU A 128 -3.97 -6.55 9.29
C LEU A 128 -4.69 -7.73 8.63
N ASN A 129 -4.20 -8.18 7.47
CA ASN A 129 -4.76 -9.30 6.73
C ASN A 129 -4.70 -10.62 7.51
N CYS A 130 -3.59 -10.91 8.20
CA CYS A 130 -3.42 -12.11 9.03
C CYS A 130 -4.34 -12.07 10.26
N TYR A 131 -4.54 -10.90 10.88
CA TYR A 131 -5.45 -10.75 12.02
C TYR A 131 -6.92 -10.86 11.61
N VAL A 132 -7.30 -10.35 10.43
CA VAL A 132 -8.65 -10.53 9.89
C VAL A 132 -8.94 -12.03 9.71
N ILE A 133 -7.99 -12.80 9.17
CA ILE A 133 -8.14 -14.26 9.04
C ILE A 133 -8.26 -14.92 10.42
N ALA A 134 -7.42 -14.56 11.39
CA ALA A 134 -7.51 -15.09 12.76
C ALA A 134 -8.85 -14.74 13.46
N GLY A 135 -9.51 -13.65 13.05
CA GLY A 135 -10.84 -13.28 13.54
C GLY A 135 -11.96 -14.16 12.98
N ILE A 136 -11.78 -14.69 11.76
CA ILE A 136 -12.73 -15.57 11.07
C ILE A 136 -12.50 -17.03 11.48
N ASP A 137 -11.25 -17.48 11.40
CA ASP A 137 -10.81 -18.81 11.83
C ASP A 137 -10.11 -18.71 13.18
N ARG A 138 -10.83 -19.10 14.23
CA ARG A 138 -10.33 -19.11 15.61
C ARG A 138 -9.59 -20.40 15.97
N GLU A 139 -9.59 -21.41 15.12
CA GLU A 139 -8.94 -22.70 15.39
C GLU A 139 -7.45 -22.63 15.07
N THR A 140 -7.06 -21.84 14.07
CA THR A 140 -5.67 -21.68 13.66
C THR A 140 -4.94 -20.61 14.49
N PRO A 141 -3.84 -20.94 15.20
CA PRO A 141 -3.05 -19.96 15.93
C PRO A 141 -2.42 -18.91 15.00
N LEU A 142 -2.42 -17.64 15.43
CA LEU A 142 -1.87 -16.52 14.67
C LEU A 142 -0.41 -16.75 14.16
N PRO A 143 0.51 -17.35 14.94
CA PRO A 143 1.85 -17.66 14.43
C PRO A 143 1.86 -18.63 13.23
N GLN A 144 0.88 -19.54 13.17
CA GLN A 144 0.75 -20.49 12.07
C GLN A 144 0.26 -19.79 10.79
N ILE A 145 -0.65 -18.82 10.93
CA ILE A 145 -1.12 -17.96 9.85
C ILE A 145 0.05 -17.14 9.29
N PHE A 146 0.82 -16.47 10.16
CA PHE A 146 2.00 -15.70 9.74
C PHE A 146 3.05 -16.57 9.05
N ARG A 147 3.27 -17.82 9.52
CA ARG A 147 4.20 -18.74 8.86
C ARG A 147 3.75 -19.12 7.46
N GLY A 148 2.43 -19.30 7.25
CA GLY A 148 1.87 -19.51 5.92
C GLY A 148 2.02 -18.28 5.02
N ALA A 149 1.79 -17.09 5.59
CA ALA A 149 1.90 -15.83 4.88
C ALA A 149 3.35 -15.45 4.51
N LEU A 150 4.34 -15.95 5.26
CA LEU A 150 5.75 -15.67 5.01
C LEU A 150 6.21 -16.17 3.62
N TRP A 151 5.66 -17.28 3.14
CA TRP A 151 5.91 -17.76 1.77
C TRP A 151 5.39 -16.77 0.72
N PHE A 152 4.23 -16.16 0.97
CA PHE A 152 3.68 -15.14 0.10
C PHE A 152 4.53 -13.87 0.10
N VAL A 153 5.03 -13.44 1.28
CA VAL A 153 5.96 -12.30 1.38
C VAL A 153 7.24 -12.55 0.56
N LEU A 154 7.78 -13.77 0.57
CA LEU A 154 8.94 -14.11 -0.25
C LEU A 154 8.66 -13.97 -1.76
N LEU A 155 7.49 -14.42 -2.23
CA LEU A 155 7.09 -14.27 -3.63
C LEU A 155 6.90 -12.79 -4.02
N GLU A 156 6.34 -11.98 -3.14
CA GLU A 156 6.20 -10.53 -3.36
C GLU A 156 7.56 -9.83 -3.42
N VAL A 157 8.50 -10.17 -2.54
CA VAL A 157 9.87 -9.63 -2.59
C VAL A 157 10.56 -10.00 -3.90
N ILE A 158 10.44 -11.26 -4.35
CA ILE A 158 10.99 -11.69 -5.65
C ILE A 158 10.37 -10.88 -6.79
N THR A 159 9.05 -10.70 -6.76
CA THR A 159 8.33 -9.93 -7.77
C THR A 159 8.82 -8.49 -7.80
N ILE A 160 8.98 -7.84 -6.65
CA ILE A 160 9.51 -6.47 -6.55
C ILE A 160 10.93 -6.40 -7.13
N VAL A 161 11.82 -7.34 -6.81
CA VAL A 161 13.18 -7.35 -7.34
C VAL A 161 13.18 -7.47 -8.86
N ILE A 162 12.30 -8.31 -9.42
CA ILE A 162 12.14 -8.45 -10.87
C ILE A 162 11.61 -7.15 -11.49
N LEU A 163 10.56 -6.55 -10.93
CA LEU A 163 9.99 -5.30 -11.44
C LEU A 163 10.93 -4.11 -11.29
N PHE A 164 11.77 -4.11 -10.26
CA PHE A 164 12.79 -3.10 -10.03
C PHE A 164 13.94 -3.22 -11.04
N ALA A 165 14.39 -4.46 -11.33
CA ALA A 165 15.45 -4.72 -12.30
C ALA A 165 14.98 -4.59 -13.76
N PHE A 166 13.71 -4.89 -14.04
CA PHE A 166 13.12 -4.88 -15.38
C PHE A 166 11.88 -3.95 -15.44
N PRO A 167 12.08 -2.62 -15.43
CA PRO A 167 10.97 -1.65 -15.47
C PRO A 167 10.10 -1.78 -16.72
N ILE A 168 10.63 -2.34 -17.81
CA ILE A 168 9.91 -2.61 -19.06
C ILE A 168 8.66 -3.47 -18.81
N ILE A 169 8.71 -4.43 -17.89
CA ILE A 169 7.56 -5.30 -17.59
C ILE A 169 6.38 -4.48 -17.06
N THR A 170 6.65 -3.41 -16.30
CA THR A 170 5.60 -2.55 -15.74
C THR A 170 5.01 -1.56 -16.75
N THR A 171 5.79 -1.13 -17.75
CA THR A 171 5.41 -0.06 -18.67
C THR A 171 4.91 -0.56 -20.02
N ILE A 172 5.09 -1.84 -20.37
CA ILE A 172 4.56 -2.42 -21.62
C ILE A 172 3.05 -2.22 -21.74
N LEU A 173 2.27 -2.60 -20.71
CA LEU A 173 0.82 -2.54 -20.77
C LEU A 173 0.29 -1.08 -20.82
N PRO A 174 0.78 -0.14 -19.99
CA PRO A 174 0.46 1.29 -20.14
C PRO A 174 0.80 1.86 -21.53
N ASN A 175 1.98 1.54 -22.07
CA ASN A 175 2.41 2.04 -23.38
C ASN A 175 1.57 1.47 -24.54
N TRP A 176 1.04 0.25 -24.39
CA TRP A 176 0.15 -0.37 -25.38
C TRP A 176 -1.30 0.13 -25.32
N MET A 177 -1.77 0.59 -24.16
CA MET A 177 -3.12 1.16 -24.01
C MET A 177 -3.17 2.67 -24.30
N GLY A 178 -2.02 3.34 -24.31
CA GLY A 178 -1.88 4.78 -24.57
C GLY A 178 -1.64 5.17 -26.03
N SER A 179 -1.70 4.21 -26.97
CA SER A 179 -1.57 4.44 -28.43
C SER A 179 -2.92 4.46 -29.13
#